data_AF-A0A7S3YTU5-F1
#
_entry.id   AF-A0A7S3YTU5-F1
#
_cell.length_a   1.000
_cell.length_b   1.000
_cell.length_c   1.000
_cell.angle_alpha   90.00
_cell.angle_beta   90.00
_cell.angle_gamma   90.00
#
_symmetry.space_group_name_H-M   'P 1'
#
loop_
_entity.id
_entity.type
_entity.pdbx_description
1 polymer ?
#
loop_
_entity_poly.entity_id
_entity_poly.type
_entity_poly.pdbx_seq_one_letter_code
_entity_poly.pdbx_strand_id
1 'polypeptide(L)'
;MTGMPPFYSRNRERLFQKILKSSINIFPRYFSPQAKSILQGLLNRNPVERLGSKNDANAVKTHPFFKDMDWNLLYQKRLRPPFKPTVGPIATDTTNFDTEFTTMPLSVDHTNKSRLGSLATAESGKFAGFTYVGEDNSLEEKAGAMKLGDPLDK
;
A
#
# COMPACT_ATOMS: atom_id res chain seq x y z
N MET A 1 9.77 -5.12 -8.68
CA MET A 1 10.75 -5.17 -9.79
C MET A 1 11.30 -6.58 -10.05
N THR A 2 11.63 -7.38 -9.03
CA THR A 2 12.09 -8.78 -9.21
C THR A 2 11.01 -9.84 -8.97
N GLY A 3 9.88 -9.48 -8.36
CA GLY A 3 8.84 -10.44 -7.95
C GLY A 3 9.19 -11.28 -6.71
N MET A 4 10.37 -11.08 -6.11
CA MET A 4 10.82 -11.81 -4.91
C MET A 4 11.30 -10.87 -3.82
N PRO A 5 11.17 -11.25 -2.52
CA PRO A 5 11.74 -10.49 -1.41
C PRO A 5 13.25 -10.31 -1.56
N PRO A 6 13.83 -9.14 -1.18
CA PRO A 6 15.26 -8.88 -1.28
C PRO A 6 16.10 -9.80 -0.36
N PHE A 7 15.50 -10.27 0.74
CA PHE A 7 16.07 -11.29 1.61
C PHE A 7 15.04 -12.39 1.81
N TYR A 8 15.42 -13.64 1.56
CA TYR A 8 14.53 -14.78 1.71
C TYR A 8 15.27 -16.00 2.29
N SER A 9 14.63 -16.67 3.24
CA SER A 9 15.01 -17.98 3.74
C SER A 9 13.80 -18.65 4.41
N ARG A 10 13.66 -19.96 4.25
CA ARG A 10 12.67 -20.76 5.00
C ARG A 10 13.01 -20.87 6.49
N ASN A 11 14.28 -20.71 6.85
CA ASN A 11 14.72 -20.69 8.24
C ASN A 11 14.80 -19.24 8.74
N ARG A 12 14.14 -18.97 9.87
CA ARG A 12 13.97 -17.62 10.42
C ARG A 12 15.29 -17.01 10.86
N GLU A 13 16.17 -17.77 11.49
CA GLU A 13 17.48 -17.30 11.95
C GLU A 13 18.34 -16.89 10.76
N ARG A 14 18.36 -17.70 9.69
CA ARG A 14 19.06 -17.40 8.43
C ARG A 14 18.48 -16.17 7.75
N LEU A 15 17.16 -15.97 7.77
CA LEU A 15 16.54 -14.76 7.24
C LEU A 15 17.04 -13.52 7.97
N PHE A 16 17.06 -13.53 9.30
CA PHE A 16 17.59 -12.40 10.08
C PHE A 16 19.08 -12.16 9.81
N GLN A 17 19.89 -13.22 9.75
CA GLN A 17 21.31 -13.08 9.40
C GLN A 17 21.49 -12.46 8.01
N LYS A 18 20.65 -12.82 7.02
CA LYS A 18 20.66 -12.18 5.70
C LYS A 18 20.32 -10.69 5.79
N ILE A 19 19.26 -10.32 6.51
CA ILE A 19 18.85 -8.92 6.67
C ILE A 19 19.99 -8.09 7.29
N LEU A 20 20.68 -8.64 8.29
CA LEU A 20 21.77 -7.96 8.99
C LEU A 20 23.07 -7.90 8.16
N LYS A 21 23.42 -8.98 7.44
CA LYS A 21 24.80 -9.16 6.93
C LYS A 21 24.92 -9.25 5.42
N SER A 22 23.89 -9.64 4.67
CA SER A 22 24.01 -9.84 3.23
C SER A 22 24.08 -8.52 2.45
N SER A 23 24.97 -8.44 1.47
CA SER A 23 25.07 -7.27 0.59
C SER A 23 23.95 -7.27 -0.44
N ILE A 24 23.37 -6.10 -0.71
CA ILE A 24 22.28 -5.91 -1.70
C ILE A 24 22.90 -5.57 -3.07
N ASN A 25 24.13 -6.01 -3.33
CA ASN A 25 24.90 -5.55 -4.48
C ASN A 25 24.63 -6.37 -5.75
N ILE A 26 23.84 -7.43 -5.65
CA ILE A 26 23.50 -8.30 -6.78
C ILE A 26 22.11 -7.93 -7.28
N PHE A 27 22.07 -7.08 -8.30
CA PHE A 27 20.85 -6.75 -9.02
C PHE A 27 20.82 -7.49 -10.36
N PRO A 28 19.65 -7.98 -10.81
CA PRO A 28 19.50 -8.51 -12.16
C PRO A 28 19.92 -7.52 -13.24
N ARG A 29 20.37 -8.03 -14.40
CA ARG A 29 20.91 -7.20 -15.49
C ARG A 29 19.91 -6.18 -16.04
N TYR A 30 18.61 -6.49 -15.98
CA TYR A 30 17.54 -5.63 -16.47
C TYR A 30 17.25 -4.41 -15.59
N PHE A 31 17.93 -4.26 -14.45
CA PHE A 31 17.77 -3.06 -13.63
C PHE A 31 18.51 -1.86 -14.22
N SER A 32 17.80 -0.75 -14.38
CA SER A 32 18.43 0.54 -14.70
C SER A 32 19.35 1.01 -13.56
N PRO A 33 20.37 1.82 -13.84
CA PRO A 33 21.23 2.40 -12.81
C PRO A 33 20.45 3.13 -11.71
N GLN A 34 19.41 3.86 -12.10
CA GLN A 34 18.54 4.60 -11.18
C GLN A 34 17.75 3.66 -10.27
N ALA A 35 17.27 2.52 -10.79
CA ALA A 35 16.57 1.50 -10.02
C ALA A 35 17.49 0.81 -8.99
N LYS A 36 18.75 0.56 -9.35
CA LYS A 36 19.75 0.03 -8.40
C LYS A 36 20.03 1.04 -7.29
N SER A 37 20.27 2.29 -7.68
CA SER A 37 20.61 3.38 -6.77
C SER A 37 19.51 3.65 -5.73
N ILE A 38 18.24 3.75 -6.15
CA ILE A 38 17.12 3.97 -5.21
C ILE A 38 17.01 2.81 -4.21
N LEU A 39 17.17 1.57 -4.68
CA LEU A 39 17.08 0.39 -3.81
C LEU A 39 18.25 0.31 -2.82
N GLN A 40 19.47 0.62 -3.25
CA GLN A 40 20.62 0.69 -2.36
C GLN A 40 20.43 1.76 -1.27
N GLY A 41 19.88 2.92 -1.64
CA GLY A 41 19.58 3.99 -0.70
C GLY A 41 18.50 3.60 0.31
N LEU A 42 17.36 3.05 -0.15
CA LEU A 42 16.24 2.65 0.71
C LEU A 42 16.57 1.46 1.60
N LEU A 43 17.37 0.51 1.11
CA LEU A 43 17.74 -0.69 1.84
C LEU A 43 19.10 -0.56 2.56
N ASN A 44 19.58 0.66 2.77
CA ASN A 44 20.76 0.89 3.60
C ASN A 44 20.48 0.43 5.04
N ARG A 45 21.40 -0.36 5.60
CA ARG A 45 21.28 -0.92 6.95
C ARG A 45 21.49 0.13 8.02
N ASN A 46 22.36 1.10 7.77
CA ASN A 46 22.50 2.23 8.66
C ASN A 46 21.29 3.15 8.47
N PRO A 47 20.39 3.28 9.48
CA PRO A 47 19.20 4.11 9.34
C PRO A 47 19.52 5.59 9.14
N VAL A 48 20.67 6.06 9.63
CA VAL A 48 21.11 7.46 9.48
C VAL A 48 21.54 7.77 8.05
N GLU A 49 22.03 6.78 7.31
CA GLU A 49 22.43 6.91 5.91
C GLU A 49 21.35 6.43 4.93
N ARG A 50 20.25 5.88 5.44
CA ARG A 50 19.13 5.43 4.63
C ARG A 50 18.50 6.61 3.91
N LEU A 51 18.19 6.44 2.64
CA LEU A 51 17.50 7.45 1.86
C LEU A 51 16.18 7.80 2.56
N GLY A 52 15.98 9.09 2.83
CA GLY A 52 14.87 9.61 3.61
C GLY A 52 15.18 9.92 5.08
N SER A 53 16.37 9.61 5.60
CA SER A 53 16.69 9.92 7.01
C SER A 53 16.81 11.42 7.30
N LYS A 54 17.34 12.22 6.37
CA LYS A 54 17.65 13.65 6.57
C LYS A 54 16.56 14.61 6.10
N ASN A 55 15.91 14.30 4.97
CA ASN A 55 14.92 15.17 4.33
C ASN A 55 13.62 14.42 4.04
N ASP A 56 13.38 13.36 4.83
CA ASP A 56 12.19 12.51 4.79
C ASP A 56 11.78 12.12 3.34
N ALA A 57 10.49 12.17 3.03
CA ALA A 57 9.95 11.87 1.72
C ALA A 57 10.54 12.75 0.61
N ASN A 58 10.99 13.98 0.89
CA ASN A 58 11.52 14.86 -0.15
C ASN A 58 12.83 14.30 -0.75
N ALA A 59 13.70 13.67 0.07
CA ALA A 59 14.89 12.99 -0.42
C ALA A 59 14.56 11.87 -1.43
N VAL A 60 13.44 11.18 -1.20
CA VAL A 60 12.95 10.12 -2.10
C VAL A 60 12.34 10.72 -3.36
N LYS A 61 11.52 11.78 -3.22
CA LYS A 61 10.84 12.45 -4.34
C LYS A 61 11.80 13.06 -5.35
N THR A 62 12.93 13.60 -4.90
CA THR A 62 13.95 14.22 -5.76
C THR A 62 14.96 13.22 -6.33
N HIS A 63 14.84 11.92 -6.00
CA HIS A 63 15.78 10.91 -6.49
C HIS A 63 15.63 10.72 -8.02
N PRO A 64 16.73 10.53 -8.79
CA PRO A 64 16.67 10.38 -10.25
C PRO A 64 15.79 9.23 -10.78
N PHE A 65 15.43 8.28 -9.93
CA PHE A 65 14.46 7.22 -10.25
C PHE A 65 13.05 7.78 -10.53
N PHE A 66 12.69 8.89 -9.87
CA PHE A 66 11.39 9.55 -10.01
C PHE A 66 11.48 10.85 -10.84
N LYS A 67 12.54 11.03 -11.65
CA LYS A 67 12.76 12.27 -12.41
C LYS A 67 11.58 12.66 -13.32
N ASP A 68 10.83 11.67 -13.82
CA ASP A 68 9.70 11.87 -14.75
C ASP A 68 8.35 11.93 -14.01
N MET A 69 8.36 11.96 -12.66
CA MET A 69 7.17 11.98 -11.83
C MET A 69 6.76 13.40 -11.45
N ASP A 70 5.56 13.81 -11.88
CA ASP A 70 4.91 15.02 -11.35
C ASP A 70 4.13 14.66 -10.08
N TRP A 71 4.69 15.01 -8.93
CA TRP A 71 4.10 14.74 -7.62
C TRP A 71 2.80 15.51 -7.36
N ASN A 72 2.60 16.66 -7.99
CA ASN A 72 1.37 17.46 -7.84
C ASN A 72 0.23 16.84 -8.65
N LEU A 73 0.49 16.43 -9.89
CA LEU A 73 -0.49 15.70 -10.70
C LEU A 73 -0.82 14.33 -10.09
N LEU A 74 0.17 13.64 -9.52
CA LEU A 74 -0.06 12.40 -8.79
C LEU A 74 -0.99 12.62 -7.59
N TYR A 75 -0.74 13.65 -6.78
CA TYR A 75 -1.57 14.01 -5.62
C TYR A 75 -3.01 14.33 -6.03
N GLN A 76 -3.18 15.05 -7.15
CA GLN A 76 -4.49 15.37 -7.72
C GLN A 76 -5.15 14.21 -8.48
N LYS A 77 -4.53 13.02 -8.50
CA LYS A 77 -5.00 11.83 -9.24
C LYS A 77 -5.20 12.07 -10.74
N ARG A 78 -4.39 12.96 -11.34
CA ARG A 78 -4.46 13.33 -12.77
C ARG A 78 -3.53 12.52 -13.67
N LEU A 79 -2.63 11.73 -13.09
CA LEU A 79 -1.80 10.81 -13.84
C LEU A 79 -2.62 9.56 -14.22
N ARG A 80 -2.54 9.15 -15.49
CA ARG A 80 -3.15 7.90 -15.95
C ARG A 80 -2.46 6.71 -15.25
N PRO A 81 -3.20 5.87 -14.51
CA PRO A 81 -2.60 4.71 -13.87
C PRO A 81 -2.12 3.71 -14.95
N PRO A 82 -0.97 3.05 -14.76
CA PRO A 82 -0.45 2.08 -15.72
C PRO A 82 -1.28 0.78 -15.75
N PHE A 83 -2.07 0.53 -14.71
CA PHE A 83 -2.97 -0.61 -14.61
C PHE A 83 -4.33 -0.13 -14.10
N LYS A 84 -5.40 -0.51 -14.82
CA LYS A 84 -6.78 -0.31 -14.39
C LYS A 84 -7.37 -1.70 -14.15
N PRO A 85 -7.72 -2.07 -12.91
CA PRO A 85 -8.32 -3.38 -12.63
C PRO A 85 -9.67 -3.50 -13.32
N THR A 86 -9.99 -4.71 -13.77
CA THR A 86 -11.33 -5.03 -14.27
C THR A 86 -12.25 -5.21 -13.09
N VAL A 87 -13.36 -4.49 -13.07
CA VAL A 87 -14.43 -4.64 -12.08
C VAL A 87 -15.71 -4.90 -12.86
N GLY A 88 -16.47 -5.89 -12.41
CA GLY A 88 -17.77 -6.24 -12.94
C GLY A 88 -18.79 -5.11 -12.80
N PRO A 89 -19.95 -5.21 -13.46
CA PRO A 89 -20.94 -4.15 -13.50
C PRO A 89 -21.69 -3.95 -12.17
N ILE A 90 -21.57 -4.88 -11.22
CA ILE A 90 -22.26 -4.83 -9.93
C ILE A 90 -21.35 -4.22 -8.86
N ALA A 91 -21.95 -3.40 -7.99
CA ALA A 91 -21.24 -2.74 -6.89
C ALA A 91 -20.61 -3.70 -5.87
N THR A 92 -21.03 -4.97 -5.86
CA THR A 92 -20.57 -6.01 -4.95
C THR A 92 -19.60 -6.99 -5.61
N ASP A 93 -18.96 -6.61 -6.72
CA ASP A 93 -17.99 -7.47 -7.39
C ASP A 93 -16.75 -7.73 -6.48
N THR A 94 -16.44 -9.01 -6.26
CA THR A 94 -15.30 -9.45 -5.47
C THR A 94 -14.25 -10.22 -6.29
N THR A 95 -14.28 -10.15 -7.62
CA THR A 95 -13.39 -10.93 -8.50
C THR A 95 -11.89 -10.66 -8.33
N ASN A 96 -11.52 -9.50 -7.78
CA ASN A 96 -10.12 -9.15 -7.49
C ASN A 96 -9.67 -9.57 -6.06
N PHE A 97 -10.50 -10.31 -5.33
CA PHE A 97 -10.20 -10.84 -4.00
C PHE A 97 -10.01 -12.36 -4.06
N ASP A 98 -9.27 -12.91 -3.10
CA ASP A 98 -9.05 -14.35 -3.01
C ASP A 98 -10.36 -15.06 -2.65
N THR A 99 -10.67 -16.14 -3.36
CA THR A 99 -11.88 -16.92 -3.16
C THR A 99 -11.91 -17.62 -1.81
N GLU A 100 -10.74 -17.87 -1.20
CA GLU A 100 -10.64 -18.34 0.19
C GLU A 100 -11.47 -17.45 1.13
N PHE A 101 -11.46 -16.13 0.94
CA PHE A 101 -12.22 -15.21 1.80
C PHE A 101 -13.63 -14.95 1.32
N THR A 102 -13.85 -14.80 0.00
CA THR A 102 -15.18 -14.44 -0.52
C THR A 102 -16.20 -15.56 -0.40
N THR A 103 -15.74 -16.80 -0.17
CA THR A 103 -16.58 -17.98 0.03
C THR A 103 -16.76 -18.35 1.51
N MET A 104 -16.04 -17.67 2.42
CA MET A 104 -16.23 -17.88 3.85
C MET A 104 -17.64 -17.45 4.26
N PRO A 105 -18.32 -18.24 5.12
CA PRO A 105 -19.60 -17.83 5.65
C PRO A 105 -19.43 -16.56 6.48
N LEU A 106 -20.30 -15.58 6.25
CA LEU A 106 -20.38 -14.39 7.08
C LEU A 106 -20.92 -14.78 8.46
N SER A 107 -20.04 -15.01 9.44
CA SER A 107 -20.44 -15.08 10.84
C SER A 107 -20.38 -13.68 11.43
N VAL A 108 -21.55 -13.09 11.67
CA VAL A 108 -21.63 -12.05 12.70
C VAL A 108 -21.63 -12.80 14.01
N ASP A 109 -20.45 -12.99 14.61
CA ASP A 109 -20.34 -13.57 15.94
C ASP A 109 -21.11 -12.68 16.91
N HIS A 110 -22.37 -13.03 17.15
CA HIS A 110 -23.16 -12.50 18.23
C HIS A 110 -22.50 -13.00 19.51
N THR A 111 -21.48 -12.27 19.97
CA THR A 111 -20.85 -12.50 21.27
C THR A 111 -21.96 -12.76 22.28
N ASN A 112 -21.82 -13.87 23.02
CA ASN A 112 -22.82 -14.31 23.98
C ASN A 112 -23.11 -13.13 24.92
N LYS A 113 -24.31 -12.53 24.83
CA LYS A 113 -24.67 -11.23 25.43
C LYS A 113 -24.32 -11.14 26.93
N SER A 114 -24.26 -12.29 27.60
CA SER A 114 -23.80 -12.46 28.99
C SER A 114 -22.36 -11.98 29.24
N ARG A 115 -21.43 -12.18 28.29
CA ARG A 115 -20.03 -11.70 28.39
C ARG A 115 -19.86 -10.22 28.03
N LEU A 116 -20.78 -9.66 27.26
CA LEU A 116 -20.71 -8.27 26.81
C LEU A 116 -21.00 -7.28 27.95
N GLY A 117 -21.94 -7.64 28.84
CA GLY A 117 -22.28 -6.82 30.01
C GLY A 117 -21.12 -6.67 31.00
N SER A 118 -20.41 -7.77 31.31
CA SER A 118 -19.26 -7.70 32.24
C SER A 118 -18.02 -7.05 31.61
N LEU A 119 -17.81 -7.21 30.30
CA LEU A 119 -16.70 -6.60 29.57
C LEU A 119 -16.91 -5.08 29.36
N ALA A 120 -18.14 -4.65 29.09
CA ALA A 120 -18.48 -3.22 28.98
C ALA A 120 -18.25 -2.46 30.30
N THR A 121 -18.42 -3.13 31.44
CA THR A 121 -18.10 -2.57 32.77
C THR A 121 -16.62 -2.66 33.12
N ALA A 122 -15.93 -3.77 32.79
CA ALA A 122 -14.52 -3.99 33.16
C ALA A 122 -13.53 -3.21 32.28
N GLU A 123 -13.89 -2.98 31.01
CA GLU A 123 -13.04 -2.29 30.02
C GLU A 123 -13.57 -0.89 29.67
N SER A 124 -14.46 -0.34 30.52
CA SER A 124 -15.08 0.96 30.32
C SER A 124 -14.02 2.04 30.13
N GLY A 125 -14.12 2.80 29.03
CA GLY A 125 -13.16 3.85 28.67
C GLY A 125 -11.95 3.40 27.84
N LYS A 126 -11.64 2.10 27.72
CA LYS A 126 -10.52 1.64 26.86
C LYS A 126 -10.73 1.87 25.37
N PHE A 127 -11.98 2.04 24.96
CA PHE A 127 -12.40 2.37 23.60
C PHE A 127 -12.97 3.79 23.49
N ALA A 128 -12.70 4.67 24.46
CA ALA A 128 -13.07 6.08 24.33
C ALA A 128 -12.38 6.68 23.09
N GLY A 129 -13.15 7.40 22.26
CA GLY A 129 -12.68 7.92 20.98
C GLY A 129 -12.70 6.93 19.81
N PHE A 130 -13.27 5.72 19.98
CA PHE A 130 -13.40 4.75 18.89
C PHE A 130 -14.47 5.15 17.86
N THR A 131 -15.54 5.82 18.30
CA THR A 131 -16.62 6.25 17.40
C THR A 131 -16.17 7.45 16.57
N TYR A 132 -16.23 7.28 15.25
CA TYR A 132 -16.00 8.33 14.26
C TYR A 132 -17.09 8.25 13.19
N VAL A 133 -17.68 9.40 12.85
CA VAL A 133 -18.56 9.56 11.69
C VAL A 133 -17.87 10.58 10.80
N GLY A 134 -17.50 10.18 9.58
CA GLY A 134 -16.90 11.10 8.64
C GLY A 134 -17.88 12.21 8.28
N GLU A 135 -17.38 13.43 8.11
CA GLU A 135 -18.14 14.46 7.39
C GLU A 135 -18.46 13.93 5.99
N ASP A 136 -19.69 14.18 5.53
CA ASP A 136 -20.21 13.69 4.24
C ASP A 136 -19.27 14.09 3.09
N ASN A 137 -18.41 13.16 2.69
CA ASN A 137 -17.43 13.34 1.63
C ASN A 137 -18.08 13.01 0.29
N SER A 138 -18.97 13.90 -0.17
CA SER A 138 -19.47 13.96 -1.56
C SER A 138 -18.38 14.22 -2.62
N LEU A 139 -17.11 13.98 -2.28
CA LEU A 139 -15.93 14.08 -3.14
C LEU A 139 -15.90 13.02 -4.25
N GLU A 140 -16.75 11.99 -4.21
CA GLU A 140 -16.93 11.08 -5.34
C GLU A 140 -17.54 11.77 -6.57
N GLU A 141 -18.32 12.85 -6.40
CA GLU A 141 -18.96 13.53 -7.53
C GLU A 141 -17.96 14.34 -8.39
N LYS A 142 -16.78 14.71 -7.85
CA LYS A 142 -15.77 15.51 -8.57
C LYS A 142 -14.65 14.71 -9.23
N ALA A 143 -14.56 13.40 -8.98
CA ALA A 143 -13.60 12.51 -9.66
C ALA A 143 -14.22 11.70 -10.81
N GLY A 144 -15.55 11.74 -10.97
CA GLY A 144 -16.33 10.92 -11.90
C GLY A 144 -16.93 11.68 -13.08
N ALA A 145 -16.20 12.61 -13.70
CA ALA A 145 -16.60 13.22 -14.97
C ALA A 145 -15.54 13.04 -16.06
N MET A 146 -15.05 11.81 -16.25
CA MET A 146 -14.60 11.38 -17.58
C MET A 146 -15.66 10.43 -18.12
N LYS A 147 -16.57 10.99 -18.93
CA LYS A 147 -17.56 10.20 -19.67
C LYS A 147 -16.81 9.23 -20.57
N LEU A 148 -17.13 7.95 -20.44
CA LEU A 148 -16.74 6.93 -21.40
C LEU A 148 -17.52 7.19 -22.68
N GLY A 149 -16.97 7.96 -23.63
CA GLY A 149 -17.64 8.22 -24.90
C GLY A 149 -17.28 9.49 -25.68
N ASP A 150 -16.29 10.29 -25.30
CA ASP A 150 -15.93 11.43 -26.13
C ASP A 150 -15.21 10.97 -27.42
N PRO A 151 -15.57 11.51 -28.60
CA PRO A 151 -15.03 11.04 -29.87
C PRO A 151 -13.53 11.30 -29.95
N LEU A 152 -12.80 10.36 -30.57
CA LEU A 152 -11.45 10.61 -31.05
C LEU A 152 -11.54 11.73 -32.12
N ASP A 153 -11.18 12.95 -31.74
CA ASP A 153 -10.87 13.98 -32.73
C ASP A 153 -9.71 13.47 -33.60
N LYS A 154 -9.92 13.62 -34.91
CA LYS A 154 -9.15 13.05 -36.02
C LYS A 154 -7.70 13.52 -36.07
#